data_AF-A0A485KYL3-F1
#
_entry.id   AF-A0A485KYL3-F1
#
_cell.length_a   1.000
_cell.length_b   1.000
_cell.length_c   1.000
_cell.angle_alpha   90.00
_cell.angle_beta   90.00
_cell.angle_gamma   90.00
#
_symmetry.space_group_name_H-M   'P 1'
#
loop_
_entity.id
_entity.type
_entity.pdbx_description
1 polymer ?
#
loop_
_entity_poly.entity_id
_entity_poly.type
_entity_poly.pdbx_seq_one_letter_code
_entity_poly.pdbx_strand_id
1 'polypeptide(L)'
;MVSTRTFLTTAALVSSVLAQTCSVFPDVDFEGNDIAQTERSDASKCCTDCQATPGCKAYNWDSGVCYLKSKRGPSISAPGTVSGVVKPKPTTTTLKPTVKPTSVPTPKATPAPKPTLAPTEKPSPNPTPSPTPKPTPVPTQQPTSAPTFSSTPLPTPNPTPATTPFSTPVPTPSSTPSPTVEPTPEPTTVEPTPVPRGSIGIGANFAFCLEVAGASPGSNGGIPTRAASCNGSPTQLWRWVKMYLVHQASGMCLGPDPTTAQAHVFKCSFDYDQAWAPMDVNLVFVADTHLCLTATSPLQANQTVSSQPCVRGNDAQTIDVTYVDGKM
;
A
#
# COMPACT_ATOMS: atom_id res chain seq x y z
N MET A 1 47.26 -9.87 -54.44
CA MET A 1 45.96 -10.53 -54.19
C MET A 1 45.80 -10.74 -52.69
N VAL A 2 44.75 -10.11 -52.14
CA VAL A 2 44.04 -10.33 -50.86
C VAL A 2 44.87 -10.46 -49.57
N SER A 3 44.85 -9.38 -48.77
CA SER A 3 45.20 -9.38 -47.33
C SER A 3 43.91 -9.61 -46.52
N THR A 4 43.78 -10.78 -45.92
CA THR A 4 42.59 -11.22 -45.18
C THR A 4 42.68 -10.72 -43.74
N ARG A 5 41.91 -9.69 -43.39
CA ARG A 5 41.72 -9.23 -42.00
C ARG A 5 40.61 -10.04 -41.35
N THR A 6 40.98 -10.86 -40.37
CA THR A 6 40.04 -11.61 -39.52
C THR A 6 39.41 -10.65 -38.51
N PHE A 7 38.12 -10.37 -38.65
CA PHE A 7 37.34 -9.63 -37.65
C PHE A 7 36.79 -10.62 -36.62
N LEU A 8 37.26 -10.54 -35.36
CA LEU A 8 36.59 -11.17 -34.23
C LEU A 8 35.38 -10.32 -33.84
N THR A 9 34.17 -10.81 -34.10
CA THR A 9 32.94 -10.22 -33.58
C THR A 9 32.66 -10.77 -32.18
N THR A 10 32.87 -9.96 -31.15
CA THR A 10 32.39 -10.23 -29.80
C THR A 10 30.87 -10.02 -29.75
N ALA A 11 30.12 -11.11 -29.56
CA ALA A 11 28.69 -11.04 -29.31
C ALA A 11 28.46 -10.51 -27.88
N ALA A 12 28.02 -9.26 -27.75
CA ALA A 12 27.55 -8.71 -26.49
C ALA A 12 26.18 -9.33 -26.15
N LEU A 13 26.14 -10.18 -25.12
CA LEU A 13 24.89 -10.63 -24.52
C LEU A 13 24.26 -9.44 -23.79
N VAL A 14 23.26 -8.83 -24.41
CA VAL A 14 22.38 -7.86 -23.75
C VAL A 14 21.46 -8.65 -22.81
N SER A 15 21.90 -8.90 -21.58
CA SER A 15 21.01 -9.39 -20.53
C SER A 15 19.95 -8.33 -20.25
N SER A 16 18.75 -8.52 -20.77
CA SER A 16 17.59 -7.71 -20.42
C SER A 16 17.22 -7.97 -18.96
N VAL A 17 17.80 -7.18 -18.05
CA VAL A 17 17.31 -7.09 -16.68
C VAL A 17 15.95 -6.41 -16.78
N LEU A 18 14.86 -7.19 -16.67
CA LEU A 18 13.54 -6.63 -16.43
C LEU A 18 13.66 -5.82 -15.13
N ALA A 19 13.66 -4.49 -15.24
CA ALA A 19 13.64 -3.60 -14.10
C ALA A 19 12.44 -3.96 -13.24
N GLN A 20 12.71 -4.51 -12.07
CA GLN A 20 11.71 -5.10 -11.20
C GLN A 20 11.20 -3.99 -10.28
N THR A 21 10.00 -3.49 -10.57
CA THR A 21 9.52 -2.20 -10.03
C THR A 21 8.71 -2.40 -8.74
N CYS A 22 9.09 -1.71 -7.66
CA CYS A 22 8.18 -1.51 -6.53
C CYS A 22 7.25 -0.33 -6.81
N SER A 23 6.03 -0.36 -6.25
CA SER A 23 5.24 0.87 -6.07
C SER A 23 5.81 1.61 -4.88
N VAL A 24 6.21 2.87 -5.06
CA VAL A 24 6.85 3.69 -4.02
C VAL A 24 5.84 4.68 -3.44
N PHE A 25 5.89 4.87 -2.14
CA PHE A 25 4.98 5.69 -1.36
C PHE A 25 5.82 6.68 -0.53
N PRO A 26 5.99 7.93 -0.98
CA PRO A 26 6.74 8.93 -0.22
C PRO A 26 5.96 9.39 1.00
N ASP A 27 6.68 9.69 2.07
CA ASP A 27 6.17 10.24 3.32
C ASP A 27 5.04 9.38 3.95
N VAL A 28 5.18 8.07 3.82
CA VAL A 28 4.24 7.08 4.34
C VAL A 28 5.02 6.03 5.12
N ASP A 29 4.51 5.65 6.28
CA ASP A 29 4.97 4.48 7.02
C ASP A 29 3.92 3.35 6.98
N PHE A 30 4.35 2.10 6.82
CA PHE A 30 3.46 0.93 6.91
C PHE A 30 3.63 0.31 8.28
N GLU A 31 2.57 0.25 9.07
CA GLU A 31 2.69 -0.21 10.46
C GLU A 31 2.97 -1.72 10.55
N GLY A 32 4.02 -2.08 11.31
CA GLY A 32 4.37 -3.44 11.69
C GLY A 32 4.82 -4.38 10.56
N ASN A 33 4.82 -5.68 10.83
CA ASN A 33 5.16 -6.77 9.90
C ASN A 33 6.64 -6.88 9.52
N ASP A 34 7.54 -6.24 10.27
CA ASP A 34 8.98 -6.31 10.05
C ASP A 34 9.53 -7.73 10.20
N ILE A 35 10.35 -8.15 9.25
CA ILE A 35 10.99 -9.47 9.21
C ILE A 35 12.51 -9.40 9.13
N ALA A 36 13.06 -8.28 8.65
CA ALA A 36 14.49 -8.04 8.56
C ALA A 36 14.77 -6.54 8.44
N GLN A 37 16.04 -6.16 8.64
CA GLN A 37 16.49 -4.80 8.41
C GLN A 37 17.80 -4.79 7.62
N THR A 38 17.97 -3.80 6.75
CA THR A 38 19.22 -3.53 6.03
C THR A 38 19.56 -2.05 6.10
N GLU A 39 20.84 -1.71 6.14
CA GLU A 39 21.27 -0.31 6.09
C GLU A 39 21.46 0.13 4.64
N ARG A 40 20.75 1.18 4.24
CA ARG A 40 20.83 1.79 2.91
C ARG A 40 20.71 3.30 3.04
N SER A 41 21.69 4.02 2.51
CA SER A 41 21.66 5.49 2.42
C SER A 41 20.58 6.03 1.47
N ASP A 42 19.94 5.17 0.67
CA ASP A 42 18.99 5.53 -0.38
C ASP A 42 17.81 4.56 -0.36
N ALA A 43 16.60 5.10 -0.21
CA ALA A 43 15.35 4.36 -0.16
C ALA A 43 15.09 3.48 -1.39
N SER A 44 15.58 3.88 -2.57
CA SER A 44 15.40 3.13 -3.81
C SER A 44 16.02 1.73 -3.76
N LYS A 45 17.03 1.52 -2.89
CA LYS A 45 17.72 0.24 -2.72
C LYS A 45 16.91 -0.76 -1.90
N CYS A 46 15.98 -0.29 -1.06
CA CYS A 46 15.16 -1.17 -0.22
C CYS A 46 14.27 -2.11 -1.04
N CYS A 47 13.85 -1.70 -2.23
CA CYS A 47 13.08 -2.55 -3.13
C CYS A 47 13.87 -3.82 -3.53
N THR A 48 15.17 -3.66 -3.79
CA THR A 48 16.05 -4.79 -4.15
C THR A 48 16.31 -5.68 -2.94
N ASP A 49 16.55 -5.09 -1.78
CA ASP A 49 16.75 -5.85 -0.53
C ASP A 49 15.51 -6.67 -0.16
N CYS A 50 14.32 -6.08 -0.32
CA CYS A 50 13.06 -6.78 -0.11
C CYS A 50 12.92 -7.95 -1.10
N GLN A 51 13.14 -7.73 -2.39
CA GLN A 51 13.06 -8.81 -3.38
C GLN A 51 14.05 -9.96 -3.12
N ALA A 52 15.21 -9.68 -2.54
CA ALA A 52 16.21 -10.69 -2.17
C ALA A 52 15.89 -11.43 -0.86
N THR A 53 14.94 -10.91 -0.06
CA THR A 53 14.60 -11.44 1.26
C THR A 53 13.36 -12.33 1.17
N PRO A 54 13.49 -13.65 1.41
CA PRO A 54 12.35 -14.56 1.39
C PRO A 54 11.22 -14.09 2.32
N GLY A 55 10.02 -14.01 1.78
CA GLY A 55 8.83 -13.56 2.51
C GLY A 55 8.63 -12.04 2.55
N CYS A 56 9.57 -11.22 2.07
CA CYS A 56 9.37 -9.78 2.01
C CYS A 56 8.43 -9.39 0.86
N LYS A 57 7.43 -8.56 1.19
CA LYS A 57 6.43 -8.05 0.24
C LYS A 57 6.34 -6.52 0.26
N ALA A 58 6.83 -5.87 1.30
CA ALA A 58 6.88 -4.43 1.43
C ALA A 58 8.13 -3.99 2.20
N TYR A 59 8.47 -2.72 2.15
CA TYR A 59 9.53 -2.15 2.97
C TYR A 59 9.17 -0.74 3.43
N ASN A 60 9.81 -0.33 4.50
CA ASN A 60 9.84 1.03 5.00
C ASN A 60 11.28 1.50 5.05
N TRP A 61 11.57 2.62 4.41
CA TRP A 61 12.85 3.29 4.57
C TRP A 61 12.66 4.49 5.48
N ASP A 62 13.47 4.52 6.54
CA ASP A 62 13.59 5.68 7.41
C ASP A 62 15.06 5.89 7.77
N SER A 63 15.54 7.11 7.58
CA SER A 63 16.83 7.60 8.09
C SER A 63 18.03 6.66 7.86
N GLY A 64 18.08 5.99 6.71
CA GLY A 64 19.19 5.11 6.33
C GLY A 64 18.96 3.62 6.58
N VAL A 65 17.79 3.23 7.08
CA VAL A 65 17.45 1.83 7.38
C VAL A 65 16.23 1.40 6.56
N CYS A 66 16.35 0.27 5.86
CA CYS A 66 15.24 -0.43 5.24
C CYS A 66 14.69 -1.47 6.23
N TYR A 67 13.49 -1.24 6.72
CA TYR A 67 12.70 -2.19 7.48
C TYR A 67 11.89 -3.04 6.50
N LEU A 68 12.35 -4.27 6.26
CA LEU A 68 11.76 -5.22 5.33
C LEU A 68 10.57 -5.91 5.97
N LYS A 69 9.44 -5.98 5.28
CA LYS A 69 8.15 -6.39 5.84
C LYS A 69 7.53 -7.56 5.08
N SER A 70 6.91 -8.47 5.84
CA SER A 70 6.22 -9.65 5.29
C SER A 70 4.94 -9.34 4.51
N LYS A 71 4.31 -8.20 4.79
CA LYS A 71 3.13 -7.67 4.10
C LYS A 71 3.05 -6.16 4.30
N ARG A 72 2.23 -5.46 3.51
CA ARG A 72 1.92 -4.06 3.77
C ARG A 72 0.90 -3.98 4.91
N GLY A 73 1.29 -3.29 5.98
CA GLY A 73 0.40 -2.92 7.08
C GLY A 73 -0.47 -1.71 6.73
N PRO A 74 -1.30 -1.24 7.70
CA PRO A 74 -1.98 0.04 7.60
C PRO A 74 -0.98 1.15 7.29
N SER A 75 -1.36 2.05 6.39
CA SER A 75 -0.52 3.22 6.07
C SER A 75 -0.79 4.37 7.04
N ILE A 76 0.29 4.98 7.53
CA ILE A 76 0.26 6.23 8.29
C ILE A 76 1.05 7.31 7.54
N SER A 77 0.63 8.56 7.67
CA SER A 77 1.38 9.70 7.13
C SER A 77 2.64 9.91 7.96
N ALA A 78 3.82 9.82 7.35
CA ALA A 78 5.11 9.93 8.02
C ALA A 78 6.10 10.73 7.15
N PRO A 79 6.15 12.07 7.30
CA PRO A 79 7.06 12.91 6.50
C PRO A 79 8.53 12.52 6.65
N GLY A 80 9.24 12.40 5.52
CA GLY A 80 10.66 12.05 5.43
C GLY A 80 10.95 10.56 5.19
N THR A 81 9.96 9.68 5.35
CA THR A 81 10.11 8.24 5.09
C THR A 81 9.74 7.89 3.66
N VAL A 82 10.17 6.70 3.21
CA VAL A 82 9.78 6.17 1.90
C VAL A 82 9.41 4.71 2.05
N SER A 83 8.15 4.39 1.75
CA SER A 83 7.67 3.02 1.74
C SER A 83 7.60 2.44 0.34
N GLY A 84 7.57 1.12 0.22
CA GLY A 84 7.34 0.48 -1.06
C GLY A 84 6.71 -0.91 -0.96
N VAL A 85 5.94 -1.27 -1.98
CA VAL A 85 5.36 -2.61 -2.14
C VAL A 85 5.97 -3.27 -3.36
N VAL A 86 6.43 -4.51 -3.19
CA VAL A 86 6.97 -5.32 -4.29
C VAL A 86 5.81 -5.73 -5.20
N LYS A 87 5.83 -5.29 -6.46
CA LYS A 87 4.84 -5.76 -7.43
C LYS A 87 5.10 -7.24 -7.73
N PRO A 88 4.05 -8.09 -7.82
CA PRO A 88 4.21 -9.44 -8.31
C PRO A 88 4.89 -9.38 -9.67
N LYS A 89 6.03 -10.04 -9.81
CA LYS A 89 6.63 -10.24 -11.13
C LYS A 89 5.58 -10.97 -11.96
N PRO A 90 5.17 -10.47 -13.14
CA PRO A 90 4.29 -11.23 -14.00
C PRO A 90 4.98 -12.56 -14.27
N THR A 91 4.45 -13.62 -13.68
CA THR A 91 4.97 -14.98 -13.85
C THR A 91 4.71 -15.33 -15.30
N THR A 92 5.69 -15.05 -16.15
CA THR A 92 5.72 -15.66 -17.47
C THR A 92 5.97 -17.12 -17.17
N THR A 93 4.90 -17.92 -17.19
CA THR A 93 5.02 -19.38 -17.21
C THR A 93 5.68 -19.74 -18.54
N THR A 94 7.00 -19.55 -18.61
CA THR A 94 7.82 -20.21 -19.60
C THR A 94 7.67 -21.68 -19.28
N LEU A 95 6.85 -22.39 -20.07
CA LEU A 95 6.88 -23.84 -20.10
C LEU A 95 8.32 -24.22 -20.38
N LYS A 96 9.09 -24.53 -19.32
CA LYS A 96 10.42 -25.11 -19.45
C LYS A 96 10.22 -26.36 -20.31
N PRO A 97 10.86 -26.48 -21.48
CA PRO A 97 10.72 -27.69 -22.28
C PRO A 97 11.17 -28.85 -21.40
N THR A 98 10.23 -29.74 -21.10
CA THR A 98 10.53 -31.00 -20.41
C THR A 98 11.29 -31.87 -21.39
N VAL A 99 12.61 -31.70 -21.44
CA VAL A 99 13.49 -32.75 -21.96
C VAL A 99 13.28 -33.97 -21.06
N LYS A 100 12.65 -34.99 -21.63
CA LYS A 100 12.50 -36.33 -21.07
C LYS A 100 13.87 -36.78 -20.49
N PRO A 101 13.95 -37.22 -19.23
CA PRO A 101 15.21 -37.59 -18.62
C PRO A 101 15.77 -38.82 -19.35
N THR A 102 16.92 -38.65 -19.99
CA THR A 102 17.76 -39.76 -20.44
C THR A 102 18.80 -39.98 -19.36
N SER A 103 18.79 -41.14 -18.74
CA SER A 103 19.73 -41.55 -17.70
C SER A 103 21.14 -41.63 -18.26
N VAL A 104 21.96 -40.63 -17.99
CA VAL A 104 23.42 -40.69 -18.18
C VAL A 104 24.03 -41.13 -16.85
N PRO A 105 24.90 -42.16 -16.82
CA PRO A 105 25.47 -42.65 -15.57
C PRO A 105 26.48 -41.66 -14.99
N THR A 106 26.35 -41.45 -13.69
CA THR A 106 27.19 -40.64 -12.80
C THR A 106 28.66 -41.08 -12.84
N PRO A 107 29.63 -40.18 -13.13
CA PRO A 107 31.03 -40.47 -12.83
C PRO A 107 31.28 -40.41 -11.32
N LYS A 108 32.00 -41.44 -10.86
CA LYS A 108 32.45 -41.72 -9.50
C LYS A 108 33.25 -40.55 -8.89
N ALA A 109 32.93 -40.21 -7.65
CA ALA A 109 33.55 -39.13 -6.88
C ALA A 109 35.07 -39.32 -6.68
N THR A 110 35.82 -38.25 -6.92
CA THR A 110 37.24 -38.11 -6.55
C THR A 110 37.33 -37.59 -5.10
N PRO A 111 38.24 -38.11 -4.24
CA PRO A 111 38.36 -37.65 -2.87
C PRO A 111 38.91 -36.21 -2.79
N ALA A 112 38.27 -35.38 -1.97
CA ALA A 112 38.72 -34.03 -1.65
C ALA A 112 40.00 -34.04 -0.78
N PRO A 113 40.97 -33.13 -1.01
CA PRO A 113 42.11 -32.97 -0.11
C PRO A 113 41.69 -32.37 1.24
N LYS A 114 42.36 -32.88 2.29
CA LYS A 114 42.20 -32.56 3.71
C LYS A 114 42.52 -31.08 4.01
N PRO A 115 41.68 -30.33 4.75
CA PRO A 115 41.97 -28.95 5.13
C PRO A 115 43.02 -28.90 6.25
N THR A 116 44.05 -28.08 6.06
CA THR A 116 45.09 -27.76 7.05
C THR A 116 44.58 -26.69 8.01
N LEU A 117 44.75 -26.90 9.32
CA LEU A 117 44.36 -25.97 10.39
C LEU A 117 45.49 -24.99 10.76
N ALA A 118 45.09 -23.71 10.84
CA ALA A 118 45.47 -22.67 11.82
C ALA A 118 46.90 -22.08 11.82
N PRO A 119 47.17 -20.98 12.58
CA PRO A 119 46.44 -19.70 12.77
C PRO A 119 47.39 -18.48 12.51
N THR A 120 46.97 -17.22 12.42
CA THR A 120 46.82 -16.25 13.53
C THR A 120 46.89 -14.86 12.90
N GLU A 121 46.07 -13.88 13.31
CA GLU A 121 46.54 -12.55 13.78
C GLU A 121 45.41 -11.81 14.53
N LYS A 122 45.67 -11.69 15.84
CA LYS A 122 45.40 -10.62 16.80
C LYS A 122 44.08 -9.79 16.76
N PRO A 123 43.36 -9.71 17.89
CA PRO A 123 42.20 -8.83 18.04
C PRO A 123 42.61 -7.36 18.18
N SER A 124 41.94 -6.48 17.44
CA SER A 124 41.97 -5.03 17.70
C SER A 124 40.97 -4.68 18.81
N PRO A 125 41.35 -3.86 19.81
CA PRO A 125 40.45 -3.49 20.89
C PRO A 125 39.38 -2.46 20.46
N ASN A 126 38.23 -2.64 21.10
CA ASN A 126 36.99 -1.86 21.17
C ASN A 126 37.20 -0.42 21.74
N PRO A 127 36.13 0.37 21.97
CA PRO A 127 35.37 1.23 21.06
C PRO A 127 35.70 2.73 21.27
N THR A 128 35.38 3.58 20.29
CA THR A 128 35.39 5.04 20.47
C THR A 128 34.11 5.47 21.21
N PRO A 129 34.19 6.22 22.34
CA PRO A 129 33.00 6.68 23.05
C PRO A 129 32.24 7.78 22.29
N SER A 130 30.92 7.71 22.39
CA SER A 130 29.92 8.66 21.90
C SER A 130 30.14 10.08 22.45
N PRO A 131 30.00 11.14 21.62
CA PRO A 131 30.02 12.50 22.12
C PRO A 131 28.69 12.86 22.79
N THR A 132 28.75 13.09 24.10
CA THR A 132 27.69 13.69 24.93
C THR A 132 27.36 15.11 24.46
N PRO A 133 26.10 15.45 24.12
CA PRO A 133 25.67 16.83 24.04
C PRO A 133 25.51 17.41 25.45
N LYS A 134 26.15 18.56 25.65
CA LYS A 134 26.19 19.41 26.84
C LYS A 134 24.78 19.90 27.24
N PRO A 135 24.44 19.94 28.54
CA PRO A 135 23.20 20.56 29.02
C PRO A 135 23.32 22.07 28.95
N THR A 136 22.36 22.77 28.34
CA THR A 136 22.34 24.25 28.25
C THR A 136 20.87 24.70 28.19
N PRO A 137 20.50 25.82 28.83
CA PRO A 137 19.90 25.88 30.16
C PRO A 137 18.39 26.16 30.11
N VAL A 138 17.70 25.90 31.22
CA VAL A 138 16.36 26.40 31.49
C VAL A 138 16.42 27.91 31.76
N PRO A 139 15.64 28.76 31.05
CA PRO A 139 15.35 30.11 31.51
C PRO A 139 14.11 30.11 32.38
N THR A 140 14.33 30.52 33.63
CA THR A 140 13.38 30.81 34.69
C THR A 140 12.36 31.91 34.31
N GLN A 141 11.17 31.83 34.91
CA GLN A 141 10.01 32.70 34.79
C GLN A 141 10.26 34.20 35.05
N GLN A 142 9.43 35.08 34.47
CA GLN A 142 8.50 35.95 35.23
C GLN A 142 7.49 36.72 34.34
N PRO A 143 6.37 37.22 34.93
CA PRO A 143 5.10 37.55 34.27
C PRO A 143 4.99 39.03 33.89
N THR A 144 4.04 39.34 33.01
CA THR A 144 3.47 40.69 32.80
C THR A 144 2.32 40.52 31.81
N SER A 145 1.13 41.11 31.91
CA SER A 145 0.37 41.85 32.93
C SER A 145 -1.03 41.97 32.32
N ALA A 146 -2.08 41.83 33.14
CA ALA A 146 -3.43 42.19 32.73
C ALA A 146 -3.51 43.67 32.34
N PRO A 147 -4.41 44.02 31.41
CA PRO A 147 -5.35 45.06 31.76
C PRO A 147 -6.79 44.70 31.40
N THR A 148 -7.64 45.49 32.01
CA THR A 148 -8.99 45.21 32.47
C THR A 148 -9.99 46.08 31.71
N PHE A 149 -11.27 45.66 31.77
CA PHE A 149 -12.50 46.43 31.53
C PHE A 149 -12.87 46.82 30.08
N SER A 150 -14.00 46.28 29.62
CA SER A 150 -15.14 47.18 29.37
C SER A 150 -16.46 46.42 29.51
N SER A 151 -17.34 47.06 30.25
CA SER A 151 -18.66 46.67 30.72
C SER A 151 -19.72 46.57 29.62
N THR A 152 -20.63 45.62 29.74
CA THR A 152 -22.02 45.85 29.33
C THR A 152 -22.97 45.16 30.32
N PRO A 153 -23.85 45.91 31.01
CA PRO A 153 -24.78 45.38 32.00
C PRO A 153 -26.08 44.81 31.41
N LEU A 154 -26.70 43.98 32.26
CA LEU A 154 -27.99 43.27 32.26
C LEU A 154 -29.23 44.18 32.05
N PRO A 155 -30.43 43.63 31.70
CA PRO A 155 -31.34 42.98 32.68
C PRO A 155 -32.02 41.68 32.16
N THR A 156 -32.06 40.54 32.88
CA THR A 156 -33.04 40.03 33.89
C THR A 156 -34.52 40.03 33.46
N PRO A 157 -35.39 39.17 34.03
CA PRO A 157 -35.33 37.71 34.26
C PRO A 157 -36.58 37.00 33.67
N ASN A 158 -36.62 35.66 33.68
CA ASN A 158 -37.89 34.96 33.84
C ASN A 158 -37.73 33.78 34.81
N PRO A 159 -38.45 33.75 35.95
CA PRO A 159 -38.43 32.65 36.89
C PRO A 159 -39.54 31.66 36.54
N THR A 160 -39.30 30.35 36.68
CA THR A 160 -40.35 29.43 37.17
C THR A 160 -39.67 28.17 37.75
N PRO A 161 -40.12 27.66 38.90
CA PRO A 161 -39.38 26.72 39.75
C PRO A 161 -39.83 25.26 39.63
N ALA A 162 -39.08 24.38 40.28
CA ALA A 162 -39.53 23.38 41.27
C ALA A 162 -38.99 21.95 41.08
N THR A 163 -38.14 21.58 42.04
CA THR A 163 -38.10 20.31 42.77
C THR A 163 -38.09 18.99 41.98
N THR A 164 -36.94 18.33 41.98
CA THR A 164 -36.87 16.87 41.93
C THR A 164 -36.21 16.35 43.22
N PRO A 165 -36.89 15.48 43.99
CA PRO A 165 -36.33 14.92 45.21
C PRO A 165 -35.30 13.83 44.89
N PHE A 166 -34.26 13.85 45.71
CA PHE A 166 -33.21 12.86 45.86
C PHE A 166 -33.79 11.46 46.03
N SER A 167 -33.36 10.50 45.20
CA SER A 167 -33.55 9.07 45.45
C SER A 167 -32.20 8.36 45.50
N THR A 168 -32.09 7.60 46.57
CA THR A 168 -30.98 6.87 47.17
C THR A 168 -30.29 5.88 46.22
N PRO A 169 -28.96 5.72 46.24
CA PRO A 169 -28.31 4.60 45.56
C PRO A 169 -28.57 3.28 46.32
N VAL A 170 -29.16 2.32 45.62
CA VAL A 170 -29.36 0.93 46.06
C VAL A 170 -28.02 0.17 45.97
N PRO A 171 -27.65 -0.66 46.97
CA PRO A 171 -26.38 -1.38 46.98
C PRO A 171 -26.30 -2.46 45.88
N THR A 172 -25.14 -2.49 45.24
CA THR A 172 -24.65 -3.44 44.25
C THR A 172 -24.63 -4.88 44.78
N PRO A 173 -25.27 -5.86 44.14
CA PRO A 173 -24.99 -7.26 44.41
C PRO A 173 -23.78 -7.77 43.61
N SER A 174 -22.79 -8.21 44.39
CA SER A 174 -21.92 -9.39 44.26
C SER A 174 -21.47 -9.89 42.88
N SER A 175 -20.15 -9.97 42.75
CA SER A 175 -19.33 -10.56 41.69
C SER A 175 -19.89 -11.82 41.05
N THR A 176 -20.21 -11.73 39.76
CA THR A 176 -20.36 -12.88 38.85
C THR A 176 -18.95 -13.41 38.53
N PRO A 177 -18.68 -14.72 38.63
CA PRO A 177 -17.38 -15.28 38.26
C PRO A 177 -17.11 -15.05 36.77
N SER A 178 -15.90 -14.58 36.47
CA SER A 178 -15.43 -14.30 35.11
C SER A 178 -15.50 -15.57 34.26
N PRO A 179 -16.02 -15.51 33.02
CA PRO A 179 -16.00 -16.66 32.12
C PRO A 179 -14.55 -16.99 31.75
N THR A 180 -14.17 -18.26 31.92
CA THR A 180 -12.93 -18.81 31.38
C THR A 180 -13.06 -18.84 29.86
N VAL A 181 -12.39 -17.91 29.18
CA VAL A 181 -12.33 -17.86 27.72
C VAL A 181 -11.42 -18.98 27.23
N GLU A 182 -12.00 -19.96 26.55
CA GLU A 182 -11.27 -20.98 25.80
C GLU A 182 -10.37 -20.29 24.75
N PRO A 183 -9.11 -20.69 24.57
CA PRO A 183 -8.20 -19.99 23.65
C PRO A 183 -8.75 -20.06 22.22
N THR A 184 -9.15 -18.89 21.71
CA THR A 184 -9.50 -18.70 20.30
C THR A 184 -8.36 -19.24 19.43
N PRO A 185 -8.63 -20.16 18.48
CA PRO A 185 -7.58 -20.69 17.61
C PRO A 185 -6.90 -19.54 16.87
N GLU A 186 -5.56 -19.59 16.83
CA GLU A 186 -4.73 -18.58 16.19
C GLU A 186 -5.17 -18.37 14.74
N PRO A 187 -5.36 -17.12 14.28
CA PRO A 187 -5.91 -16.84 12.95
C PRO A 187 -5.04 -17.47 11.87
N THR A 188 -5.61 -18.40 11.11
CA THR A 188 -4.95 -18.97 9.93
C THR A 188 -4.71 -17.85 8.93
N THR A 189 -3.43 -17.54 8.68
CA THR A 189 -3.04 -16.51 7.71
C THR A 189 -3.34 -17.01 6.30
N VAL A 190 -4.50 -16.61 5.75
CA VAL A 190 -4.86 -16.91 4.36
C VAL A 190 -3.92 -16.11 3.47
N GLU A 191 -3.19 -16.80 2.58
CA GLU A 191 -2.34 -16.15 1.58
C GLU A 191 -3.20 -15.21 0.72
N PRO A 192 -2.78 -13.95 0.48
CA PRO A 192 -3.57 -13.01 -0.32
C PRO A 192 -3.74 -13.53 -1.74
N THR A 193 -4.99 -13.71 -2.17
CA THR A 193 -5.33 -14.06 -3.55
C THR A 193 -4.72 -13.02 -4.50
N PRO A 194 -3.96 -13.43 -5.54
CA PRO A 194 -3.41 -12.48 -6.50
C PRO A 194 -4.53 -11.73 -7.23
N VAL A 195 -4.30 -10.44 -7.49
CA VAL A 195 -5.25 -9.61 -8.25
C VAL A 195 -5.42 -10.20 -9.65
N PRO A 196 -6.67 -10.50 -10.09
CA PRO A 196 -6.93 -11.03 -11.41
C PRO A 196 -6.49 -10.07 -12.52
N ARG A 197 -6.03 -10.64 -13.64
CA ARG A 197 -5.72 -9.84 -14.84
C ARG A 197 -6.99 -9.15 -15.35
N GLY A 198 -6.85 -7.91 -15.78
CA GLY A 198 -7.95 -7.05 -16.23
C GLY A 198 -8.63 -6.29 -15.09
N SER A 199 -8.29 -6.55 -13.82
CA SER A 199 -8.90 -5.87 -12.68
C SER A 199 -8.18 -4.60 -12.27
N ILE A 200 -8.92 -3.70 -11.61
CA ILE A 200 -8.38 -2.54 -10.90
C ILE A 200 -8.34 -2.91 -9.42
N GLY A 201 -7.13 -3.04 -8.85
CA GLY A 201 -6.94 -3.34 -7.44
C GLY A 201 -7.18 -2.10 -6.57
N ILE A 202 -7.77 -2.29 -5.39
CA ILE A 202 -8.09 -1.25 -4.40
C ILE A 202 -7.58 -1.69 -3.04
N GLY A 203 -6.95 -0.77 -2.32
CA GLY A 203 -6.51 -0.96 -0.94
C GLY A 203 -5.02 -1.26 -0.80
N ALA A 204 -4.54 -1.22 0.44
CA ALA A 204 -3.13 -1.40 0.77
C ALA A 204 -2.52 -2.69 0.19
N ASN A 205 -3.27 -3.79 0.32
CA ASN A 205 -2.89 -5.13 -0.13
C ASN A 205 -3.61 -5.55 -1.42
N PHE A 206 -4.31 -4.62 -2.09
CA PHE A 206 -5.11 -4.88 -3.30
C PHE A 206 -6.08 -6.06 -3.18
N ALA A 207 -6.60 -6.31 -1.97
CA ALA A 207 -7.53 -7.42 -1.68
C ALA A 207 -8.92 -7.20 -2.29
N PHE A 208 -9.22 -5.98 -2.71
CA PHE A 208 -10.49 -5.60 -3.32
C PHE A 208 -10.27 -5.13 -4.76
N CYS A 209 -11.27 -5.33 -5.60
CA CYS A 209 -11.27 -4.95 -6.99
C CYS A 209 -12.46 -4.02 -7.26
N LEU A 210 -12.28 -3.07 -8.18
CA LEU A 210 -13.38 -2.23 -8.64
C LEU A 210 -14.37 -3.09 -9.44
N GLU A 211 -15.63 -3.11 -9.00
CA GLU A 211 -16.70 -3.91 -9.60
C GLU A 211 -17.90 -3.04 -9.98
N VAL A 212 -18.44 -3.25 -11.18
CA VAL A 212 -19.73 -2.68 -11.57
C VAL A 212 -20.86 -3.48 -10.92
N ALA A 213 -21.70 -2.83 -10.12
CA ALA A 213 -22.54 -3.53 -9.17
C ALA A 213 -23.79 -4.23 -9.73
N GLY A 214 -23.97 -4.24 -11.05
CA GLY A 214 -25.12 -4.86 -11.72
C GLY A 214 -26.48 -4.27 -11.33
N ALA A 215 -26.50 -3.16 -10.58
CA ALA A 215 -27.71 -2.47 -10.17
C ALA A 215 -28.34 -1.73 -11.36
N SER A 216 -29.64 -1.44 -11.25
CA SER A 216 -30.31 -0.52 -12.16
C SER A 216 -29.55 0.81 -12.23
N PRO A 217 -29.55 1.49 -13.38
CA PRO A 217 -28.98 2.82 -13.48
C PRO A 217 -29.55 3.72 -12.39
N GLY A 218 -28.68 4.46 -11.70
CA GLY A 218 -29.07 5.48 -10.74
C GLY A 218 -29.80 6.64 -11.42
N SER A 219 -30.20 7.64 -10.63
CA SER A 219 -31.01 8.78 -11.09
C SER A 219 -30.40 9.55 -12.28
N ASN A 220 -29.07 9.52 -12.44
CA ASN A 220 -28.34 10.16 -13.53
C ASN A 220 -27.99 9.20 -14.69
N GLY A 221 -28.53 7.98 -14.70
CA GLY A 221 -28.29 6.97 -15.74
C GLY A 221 -26.96 6.22 -15.64
N GLY A 222 -26.15 6.49 -14.61
CA GLY A 222 -24.92 5.75 -14.31
C GLY A 222 -25.19 4.44 -13.57
N ILE A 223 -24.39 3.41 -13.82
CA ILE A 223 -24.44 2.17 -13.04
C ILE A 223 -23.39 2.25 -11.92
N PRO A 224 -23.76 2.08 -10.65
CA PRO A 224 -22.83 2.25 -9.54
C PRO A 224 -21.70 1.23 -9.57
N THR A 225 -20.51 1.66 -9.15
CA THR A 225 -19.37 0.78 -8.86
C THR A 225 -19.18 0.61 -7.35
N ARG A 226 -18.49 -0.46 -6.97
CA ARG A 226 -18.12 -0.74 -5.58
C ARG A 226 -16.78 -1.44 -5.48
N ALA A 227 -16.16 -1.40 -4.32
CA ALA A 227 -15.04 -2.27 -3.97
C ALA A 227 -15.60 -3.64 -3.57
N ALA A 228 -15.23 -4.69 -4.30
CA ALA A 228 -15.65 -6.07 -4.03
C ALA A 228 -14.44 -6.98 -3.88
N SER A 229 -14.60 -8.15 -3.27
CA SER A 229 -13.52 -9.15 -3.22
C SER A 229 -13.10 -9.53 -4.64
N CYS A 230 -11.80 -9.49 -4.92
CA CYS A 230 -11.26 -9.83 -6.23
C CYS A 230 -11.56 -11.30 -6.58
N ASN A 231 -12.25 -11.54 -7.70
CA ASN A 231 -12.64 -12.87 -8.16
C ASN A 231 -12.49 -13.07 -9.68
N GLY A 232 -12.17 -12.01 -10.43
CA GLY A 232 -11.96 -12.07 -11.88
C GLY A 232 -13.26 -12.22 -12.67
N SER A 233 -14.40 -11.93 -12.05
CA SER A 233 -15.69 -11.91 -12.73
C SER A 233 -15.69 -10.89 -13.87
N PRO A 234 -16.55 -11.07 -14.89
CA PRO A 234 -16.71 -10.09 -15.95
C PRO A 234 -17.08 -8.67 -15.46
N THR A 235 -17.69 -8.55 -14.27
CA THR A 235 -18.03 -7.26 -13.65
C THR A 235 -16.83 -6.52 -13.03
N GLN A 236 -15.68 -7.19 -12.94
CA GLN A 236 -14.40 -6.67 -12.44
C GLN A 236 -13.36 -6.49 -13.55
N LEU A 237 -13.75 -6.65 -14.82
CA LEU A 237 -12.83 -6.54 -15.97
C LEU A 237 -12.90 -5.15 -16.59
N TRP A 238 -11.73 -4.54 -16.73
CA TRP A 238 -11.51 -3.19 -17.24
C TRP A 238 -10.48 -3.21 -18.37
N ARG A 239 -10.48 -2.17 -19.19
CA ARG A 239 -9.42 -1.91 -20.16
C ARG A 239 -9.18 -0.42 -20.31
N TRP A 240 -7.94 -0.06 -20.60
CA TRP A 240 -7.57 1.27 -21.02
C TRP A 240 -7.96 1.49 -22.48
N VAL A 241 -8.63 2.60 -22.73
CA VAL A 241 -8.76 3.20 -24.06
C VAL A 241 -8.25 4.63 -23.91
N LYS A 242 -7.03 4.92 -24.36
CA LYS A 242 -6.35 6.19 -24.01
C LYS A 242 -6.40 6.40 -22.48
N MET A 243 -6.88 7.55 -22.01
CA MET A 243 -7.06 7.91 -20.60
C MET A 243 -8.41 7.47 -19.98
N TYR A 244 -9.18 6.62 -20.67
CA TYR A 244 -10.51 6.18 -20.21
C TYR A 244 -10.47 4.73 -19.73
N LEU A 245 -11.03 4.49 -18.55
CA LEU A 245 -11.24 3.14 -18.03
C LEU A 245 -12.60 2.63 -18.49
N VAL A 246 -12.57 1.66 -19.41
CA VAL A 246 -13.77 1.06 -19.99
C VAL A 246 -14.04 -0.28 -19.31
N HIS A 247 -15.22 -0.41 -18.73
CA HIS A 247 -15.70 -1.70 -18.22
C HIS A 247 -15.96 -2.65 -19.39
N GLN A 248 -15.34 -3.83 -19.37
CA GLN A 248 -15.34 -4.71 -20.53
C GLN A 248 -16.71 -5.30 -20.85
N ALA A 249 -17.50 -5.68 -19.84
CA ALA A 249 -18.78 -6.34 -20.07
C ALA A 249 -19.88 -5.39 -20.58
N SER A 250 -19.88 -4.12 -20.16
CA SER A 250 -20.89 -3.14 -20.61
C SER A 250 -20.39 -2.17 -21.69
N GLY A 251 -19.07 -2.05 -21.90
CA GLY A 251 -18.50 -1.06 -22.81
C GLY A 251 -18.65 0.39 -22.34
N MET A 252 -18.99 0.59 -21.06
CA MET A 252 -19.21 1.91 -20.44
C MET A 252 -17.95 2.41 -19.75
N CYS A 253 -17.82 3.74 -19.64
CA CYS A 253 -16.63 4.40 -19.11
C CYS A 253 -16.82 4.78 -17.64
N LEU A 254 -15.78 4.59 -16.83
CA LEU A 254 -15.75 5.04 -15.43
C LEU A 254 -15.77 6.57 -15.37
N GLY A 255 -16.66 7.13 -14.57
CA GLY A 255 -16.70 8.56 -14.29
C GLY A 255 -17.33 8.85 -12.92
N PRO A 256 -17.07 10.02 -12.34
CA PRO A 256 -17.78 10.46 -11.15
C PRO A 256 -19.21 10.85 -11.51
N ASP A 257 -20.16 10.44 -10.69
CA ASP A 257 -21.53 10.92 -10.74
C ASP A 257 -21.56 12.40 -10.31
N PRO A 258 -22.14 13.31 -11.12
CA PRO A 258 -22.01 14.75 -10.90
C PRO A 258 -22.77 15.26 -9.66
N THR A 259 -23.71 14.48 -9.12
CA THR A 259 -24.50 14.90 -7.94
C THR A 259 -23.99 14.26 -6.65
N THR A 260 -23.49 13.03 -6.72
CA THR A 260 -23.09 12.25 -5.54
C THR A 260 -21.59 12.05 -5.39
N ALA A 261 -20.79 12.40 -6.42
CA ALA A 261 -19.38 12.08 -6.55
C ALA A 261 -19.07 10.56 -6.50
N GLN A 262 -20.08 9.69 -6.50
CA GLN A 262 -19.87 8.25 -6.55
C GLN A 262 -19.28 7.85 -7.90
N ALA A 263 -18.36 6.90 -7.92
CA ALA A 263 -17.79 6.37 -9.14
C ALA A 263 -18.81 5.41 -9.78
N HIS A 264 -19.29 5.75 -10.97
CA HIS A 264 -20.26 4.98 -11.74
C HIS A 264 -19.67 4.68 -13.11
N VAL A 265 -20.30 3.78 -13.86
CA VAL A 265 -20.04 3.66 -15.30
C VAL A 265 -21.16 4.33 -16.09
N PHE A 266 -20.76 5.14 -17.07
CA PHE A 266 -21.64 5.90 -17.94
C PHE A 266 -21.39 5.54 -19.41
N LYS A 267 -22.31 5.93 -20.30
CA LYS A 267 -22.01 5.89 -21.73
C LYS A 267 -20.74 6.73 -21.97
N CYS A 268 -19.78 6.17 -22.71
CA CYS A 268 -18.52 6.85 -22.96
C CYS A 268 -18.75 8.16 -23.75
N SER A 269 -18.40 9.29 -23.14
CA SER A 269 -18.28 10.60 -23.81
C SER A 269 -16.93 10.73 -24.50
N PHE A 270 -15.89 10.12 -23.90
CA PHE A 270 -14.48 10.35 -24.24
C PHE A 270 -14.05 11.82 -24.07
N ASP A 271 -14.66 12.52 -23.11
CA ASP A 271 -14.26 13.85 -22.68
C ASP A 271 -13.47 13.80 -21.36
N TYR A 272 -12.92 14.93 -20.92
CA TYR A 272 -12.12 15.01 -19.69
C TYR A 272 -12.91 14.62 -18.43
N ASP A 273 -14.24 14.65 -18.47
CA ASP A 273 -15.14 14.25 -17.39
C ASP A 273 -15.19 12.74 -17.12
N GLN A 274 -14.54 11.93 -17.95
CA GLN A 274 -14.38 10.47 -17.78
C GLN A 274 -12.92 10.03 -17.86
N ALA A 275 -11.99 10.97 -17.84
CA ALA A 275 -10.56 10.73 -17.97
C ALA A 275 -9.89 10.51 -16.61
N TRP A 276 -9.01 9.51 -16.55
CA TRP A 276 -8.28 9.12 -15.35
C TRP A 276 -6.80 8.94 -15.64
N ALA A 277 -5.96 9.30 -14.69
CA ALA A 277 -4.51 9.17 -14.78
C ALA A 277 -3.94 8.50 -13.52
N PRO A 278 -3.11 7.44 -13.65
CA PRO A 278 -2.37 6.90 -12.53
C PRO A 278 -1.31 7.92 -12.11
N MET A 279 -1.31 8.27 -10.83
CA MET A 279 -0.30 9.11 -10.21
C MET A 279 0.23 8.37 -8.99
N ASP A 280 1.42 7.79 -9.14
CA ASP A 280 2.01 6.83 -8.21
C ASP A 280 1.10 5.63 -7.92
N VAL A 281 0.38 5.71 -6.80
CA VAL A 281 -0.50 4.66 -6.26
C VAL A 281 -1.94 5.15 -6.20
N ASN A 282 -2.21 6.36 -6.64
CA ASN A 282 -3.53 6.92 -6.75
C ASN A 282 -3.99 6.85 -8.20
N LEU A 283 -5.32 6.79 -8.39
CA LEU A 283 -5.95 7.01 -9.67
C LEU A 283 -6.67 8.35 -9.61
N VAL A 284 -6.11 9.34 -10.31
CA VAL A 284 -6.51 10.74 -10.25
C VAL A 284 -7.50 11.06 -11.37
N PHE A 285 -8.53 11.83 -11.05
CA PHE A 285 -9.48 12.32 -12.02
C PHE A 285 -8.89 13.48 -12.82
N VAL A 286 -8.91 13.41 -14.14
CA VAL A 286 -8.16 14.37 -14.98
C VAL A 286 -8.83 15.75 -15.02
N ALA A 287 -10.16 15.83 -14.95
CA ALA A 287 -10.86 17.12 -14.92
C ALA A 287 -10.67 17.89 -13.59
N ASP A 288 -10.29 17.20 -12.51
CA ASP A 288 -9.88 17.81 -11.25
C ASP A 288 -8.81 16.93 -10.57
N THR A 289 -7.54 17.32 -10.76
CA THR A 289 -6.39 16.53 -10.31
C THR A 289 -6.25 16.46 -8.78
N HIS A 290 -7.10 17.16 -8.03
CA HIS A 290 -7.17 17.04 -6.58
C HIS A 290 -8.07 15.89 -6.14
N LEU A 291 -8.82 15.26 -7.05
CA LEU A 291 -9.71 14.15 -6.75
C LEU A 291 -9.10 12.79 -7.13
N CYS A 292 -9.11 11.89 -6.16
CA CYS A 292 -8.66 10.51 -6.26
C CYS A 292 -9.84 9.54 -6.18
N LEU A 293 -9.78 8.46 -6.95
CA LEU A 293 -10.69 7.33 -6.76
C LEU A 293 -10.48 6.75 -5.36
N THR A 294 -11.54 6.76 -4.57
CA THR A 294 -11.52 6.48 -3.14
C THR A 294 -12.62 5.49 -2.80
N ALA A 295 -12.25 4.35 -2.22
CA ALA A 295 -13.23 3.50 -1.56
C ALA A 295 -13.59 4.06 -0.18
N THR A 296 -14.76 3.70 0.33
CA THR A 296 -15.13 4.08 1.70
C THR A 296 -14.16 3.41 2.71
N SER A 297 -13.91 4.07 3.84
CA SER A 297 -13.03 3.59 4.90
C SER A 297 -13.86 3.31 6.17
N PRO A 298 -13.60 2.23 6.93
CA PRO A 298 -12.56 1.21 6.74
C PRO A 298 -12.87 0.31 5.54
N LEU A 299 -11.85 -0.05 4.76
CA LEU A 299 -12.04 -0.79 3.50
C LEU A 299 -12.59 -2.21 3.75
N GLN A 300 -13.79 -2.49 3.24
CA GLN A 300 -14.43 -3.81 3.30
C GLN A 300 -15.10 -4.16 1.97
N ALA A 301 -15.55 -5.41 1.83
CA ALA A 301 -16.27 -5.85 0.65
C ALA A 301 -17.62 -5.11 0.52
N ASN A 302 -18.02 -4.87 -0.72
CA ASN A 302 -19.25 -4.19 -1.12
C ASN A 302 -19.38 -2.72 -0.68
N GLN A 303 -18.25 -2.03 -0.48
CA GLN A 303 -18.27 -0.61 -0.15
C GLN A 303 -18.28 0.28 -1.39
N THR A 304 -18.96 1.42 -1.27
CA THR A 304 -19.05 2.43 -2.32
C THR A 304 -17.69 3.01 -2.65
N VAL A 305 -17.48 3.32 -3.93
CA VAL A 305 -16.31 4.04 -4.44
C VAL A 305 -16.76 5.39 -4.95
N SER A 306 -15.98 6.44 -4.71
CA SER A 306 -16.27 7.82 -5.07
C SER A 306 -14.99 8.57 -5.47
N SER A 307 -15.13 9.74 -6.08
CA SER A 307 -14.05 10.71 -6.22
C SER A 307 -14.00 11.59 -4.96
N GLN A 308 -12.88 11.57 -4.24
CA GLN A 308 -12.66 12.40 -3.05
C GLN A 308 -11.30 13.10 -3.13
N PRO A 309 -11.08 14.18 -2.35
CA PRO A 309 -9.77 14.81 -2.27
C PRO A 309 -8.66 13.80 -2.00
N CYS A 310 -7.55 13.89 -2.72
CA CYS A 310 -6.40 13.01 -2.52
C CYS A 310 -5.77 13.24 -1.14
N VAL A 311 -5.60 12.16 -0.38
CA VAL A 311 -5.05 12.11 0.97
C VAL A 311 -3.88 11.13 0.99
N ARG A 312 -2.70 11.64 1.33
CA ARG A 312 -1.49 10.83 1.46
C ARG A 312 -1.64 9.79 2.57
N GLY A 313 -1.16 8.58 2.31
CA GLY A 313 -1.25 7.46 3.27
C GLY A 313 -2.67 6.92 3.45
N ASN A 314 -3.65 7.36 2.66
CA ASN A 314 -4.99 6.78 2.70
C ASN A 314 -5.01 5.46 1.91
N ASP A 315 -5.09 4.33 2.63
CA ASP A 315 -5.17 3.01 2.02
C ASP A 315 -6.38 2.84 1.10
N ALA A 316 -7.49 3.53 1.38
CA ALA A 316 -8.69 3.47 0.56
C ALA A 316 -8.56 4.20 -0.79
N GLN A 317 -7.48 4.98 -0.96
CA GLN A 317 -7.12 5.67 -2.21
C GLN A 317 -5.94 5.00 -2.93
N THR A 318 -5.42 3.89 -2.38
CA THR A 318 -4.40 3.11 -3.08
C THR A 318 -5.09 2.27 -4.16
N ILE A 319 -4.80 2.60 -5.42
CA ILE A 319 -5.37 1.97 -6.62
C ILE A 319 -4.23 1.41 -7.48
N ASP A 320 -4.34 0.14 -7.88
CA ASP A 320 -3.40 -0.50 -8.80
C ASP A 320 -4.09 -0.86 -10.11
N VAL A 321 -3.70 -0.16 -11.17
CA VAL A 321 -4.19 -0.34 -12.54
C VAL A 321 -3.22 -1.14 -13.41
N THR A 322 -2.12 -1.67 -12.86
CA THR A 322 -1.11 -2.39 -13.65
C THR A 322 -1.62 -3.69 -14.26
N TYR A 323 -2.70 -4.25 -13.72
CA TYR A 323 -3.34 -5.45 -14.25
C TYR A 323 -4.36 -5.17 -15.36
N VAL A 324 -4.71 -3.90 -15.61
CA VAL A 324 -5.69 -3.50 -16.62
C VAL A 324 -5.05 -3.57 -18.01
N ASP A 325 -5.71 -4.26 -18.94
CA ASP A 325 -5.21 -4.40 -20.31
C ASP A 325 -5.34 -3.08 -21.09
N GLY A 326 -4.42 -2.86 -22.03
CA GLY A 326 -4.31 -1.61 -22.81
C GLY A 326 -3.25 -0.68 -22.24
N LYS A 327 -2.52 0.00 -23.13
CA LYS A 327 -1.58 1.06 -22.72
C LYS A 327 -2.31 2.39 -22.77
N MET A 328 -2.12 3.17 -21.72
CA MET A 328 -2.45 4.59 -21.70
C MET A 328 -1.54 5.36 -22.66
#